data_AF-A0AAD7CM48-F1
#
_entry.id   AF-A0AAD7CM48-F1
#
_cell.length_a   1.000
_cell.length_b   1.000
_cell.length_c   1.000
_cell.angle_alpha   90.00
_cell.angle_beta   90.00
_cell.angle_gamma   90.00
#
_symmetry.space_group_name_H-M   'P 1'
#
loop_
_entity.id
_entity.type
_entity.pdbx_description
1 polymer ?
#
loop_
_entity_poly.entity_id
_entity_poly.type
_entity_poly.pdbx_seq_one_letter_code
_entity_poly.pdbx_strand_id
1 'polypeptide(L)'
;LFAIWAPKIYQYYALSRVLLEVWRKMVWNFPGTKSVWAACALNFSRACTKRHRDFGNLAVGWCSITALGNFNPDLGGHLILWDLKLVIRFPPGATILIPSALIEHSNVSIQQGEVRHSFTQYTAGGLFRWISQDYMTKETFLATASEERKARYQEEQATRWERGMQMFSMIDDLQ
;
A
#
# COMPACT_ATOMS: atom_id res chain seq x y z
N LEU A 1 -9.23 -10.77 -1.17
CA LEU A 1 -8.53 -10.12 -2.31
C LEU A 1 -7.02 -10.10 -2.10
N PHE A 2 -6.47 -9.34 -1.14
CA PHE A 2 -5.01 -9.18 -0.99
C PHE A 2 -4.27 -10.50 -0.66
N ALA A 3 -4.76 -11.25 0.34
CA ALA A 3 -4.18 -12.56 0.69
C ALA A 3 -4.20 -13.60 -0.44
N ILE A 4 -5.11 -13.45 -1.40
CA ILE A 4 -5.27 -14.38 -2.53
C ILE A 4 -4.28 -14.02 -3.63
N TRP A 5 -4.25 -12.76 -4.07
CA TRP A 5 -3.49 -12.34 -5.26
C TRP A 5 -2.04 -11.92 -4.99
N ALA A 6 -1.68 -11.65 -3.75
CA ALA A 6 -0.31 -11.33 -3.36
C ALA A 6 0.02 -11.93 -1.97
N PRO A 7 -0.06 -13.27 -1.82
CA PRO A 7 0.09 -13.95 -0.53
C PRO A 7 1.39 -13.61 0.20
N LYS A 8 2.53 -13.53 -0.52
CA LYS A 8 3.84 -13.21 0.05
C LYS A 8 3.87 -11.81 0.67
N ILE A 9 3.36 -10.80 -0.04
CA ILE A 9 3.26 -9.42 0.46
C ILE A 9 2.24 -9.34 1.60
N TYR A 10 1.10 -10.01 1.46
CA TYR A 10 0.08 -10.07 2.50
C TYR A 10 0.64 -10.64 3.81
N GLN A 11 1.41 -11.72 3.76
CA GLN A 11 2.07 -12.31 4.93
C GLN A 11 3.03 -11.32 5.60
N TYR A 12 3.79 -10.54 4.81
CA TYR A 12 4.65 -9.49 5.35
C TYR A 12 3.87 -8.40 6.09
N TYR A 13 2.71 -8.00 5.57
CA TYR A 13 1.80 -7.07 6.25
C TYR A 13 1.20 -7.67 7.52
N ALA A 14 0.74 -8.91 7.46
CA ALA A 14 0.12 -9.61 8.59
C ALA A 14 1.11 -9.78 9.75
N LEU A 15 2.34 -10.20 9.47
CA LEU A 15 3.40 -10.29 10.47
C LEU A 15 3.73 -8.92 11.06
N SER A 16 3.89 -7.90 10.21
CA SER A 16 4.17 -6.54 10.66
C SER A 16 3.09 -5.98 11.57
N ARG A 17 1.82 -6.29 11.27
CA ARG A 17 0.68 -5.95 12.12
C ARG A 17 0.78 -6.58 13.50
N VAL A 18 1.03 -7.89 13.58
CA VAL A 18 1.18 -8.60 14.87
C VAL A 18 2.30 -7.97 15.71
N LEU A 19 3.45 -7.66 15.10
CA LEU A 19 4.57 -7.03 15.78
C LEU A 19 4.23 -5.64 16.34
N LEU A 20 3.51 -4.82 15.57
CA LEU A 20 3.05 -3.50 16.02
C LEU A 20 1.97 -3.58 17.12
N GLU A 21 1.08 -4.58 17.06
CA GLU A 21 0.08 -4.83 18.10
C GLU A 21 0.75 -5.19 19.44
N VAL A 22 1.77 -6.05 19.42
CA VAL A 22 2.54 -6.41 20.62
C VAL A 22 3.35 -5.24 21.17
N TRP A 23 3.95 -4.42 20.31
CA TRP A 23 4.83 -3.33 20.73
C TRP A 23 4.13 -2.24 21.55
N ARG A 24 2.95 -1.75 21.11
CA ARG A 24 2.29 -0.61 21.77
C ARG A 24 0.79 -0.72 21.94
N LYS A 25 0.18 -1.88 21.67
CA LYS A 25 -1.29 -2.00 21.59
C LYS A 25 -1.90 -0.91 20.71
N MET A 26 -1.30 -0.65 19.54
CA MET A 26 -1.82 0.35 18.59
C MET A 26 -3.30 0.10 18.31
N VAL A 27 -4.08 1.18 18.26
CA VAL A 27 -5.48 1.12 17.83
C VAL A 27 -5.50 1.07 16.31
N TRP A 28 -6.15 0.05 15.76
CA TRP A 28 -6.27 -0.15 14.31
C TRP A 28 -7.64 0.31 13.83
N ASN A 29 -7.70 0.84 12.60
CA ASN A 29 -8.96 1.23 11.96
C ASN A 29 -9.93 0.04 11.83
N PHE A 30 -9.39 -1.17 11.63
CA PHE A 30 -10.17 -2.40 11.49
C PHE A 30 -9.50 -3.58 12.20
N PRO A 31 -10.27 -4.60 12.60
CA PRO A 31 -9.73 -5.86 13.11
C PRO A 31 -8.79 -6.54 12.09
N GLY A 32 -7.79 -7.28 12.58
CA GLY A 32 -6.84 -8.01 11.73
C GLY A 32 -7.49 -9.06 10.83
N THR A 33 -8.63 -9.59 11.26
CA THR A 33 -9.49 -10.49 10.46
C THR A 33 -10.17 -9.80 9.27
N LYS A 34 -10.16 -8.46 9.22
CA LYS A 34 -10.80 -7.65 8.18
C LYS A 34 -9.81 -6.85 7.34
N SER A 35 -8.69 -6.39 7.93
CA SER A 35 -7.70 -5.59 7.24
C SER A 35 -6.30 -5.74 7.84
N VAL A 36 -5.28 -5.79 6.98
CA VAL A 36 -3.86 -5.77 7.39
C VAL A 36 -3.22 -4.39 7.22
N TRP A 37 -3.94 -3.43 6.63
CA TRP A 37 -3.43 -2.09 6.40
C TRP A 37 -3.49 -1.26 7.69
N ALA A 38 -2.43 -0.49 7.95
CA ALA A 38 -2.33 0.33 9.16
C ALA A 38 -3.07 1.67 9.04
N ALA A 39 -3.37 2.11 7.82
CA ALA A 39 -4.06 3.36 7.56
C ALA A 39 -5.13 3.20 6.47
N CYS A 40 -6.07 4.14 6.48
CA CYS A 40 -7.04 4.30 5.40
C CYS A 40 -7.38 5.77 5.19
N ALA A 41 -7.78 6.13 3.98
CA ALA A 41 -8.29 7.46 3.65
C ALA A 41 -9.62 7.38 2.89
N LEU A 42 -10.54 8.27 3.24
CA LEU A 42 -11.81 8.51 2.56
C LEU A 42 -11.73 9.86 1.83
N ASN A 43 -11.82 9.83 0.49
CA ASN A 43 -11.85 11.03 -0.33
C ASN A 43 -13.28 11.27 -0.80
N PHE A 44 -13.83 12.46 -0.54
CA PHE A 44 -15.25 12.77 -0.73
C PHE A 44 -15.56 13.66 -1.95
N SER A 45 -16.87 13.85 -2.20
CA SER A 45 -17.51 14.64 -3.25
C SER A 45 -17.18 14.23 -4.70
N ARG A 46 -16.08 14.74 -5.26
CA ARG A 46 -15.66 14.55 -6.65
C ARG A 46 -14.18 14.16 -6.69
N ALA A 47 -13.83 13.15 -5.88
CA ALA A 47 -12.45 12.76 -5.64
C ALA A 47 -11.72 12.51 -6.97
N CYS A 48 -10.75 13.38 -7.26
CA CYS A 48 -9.91 13.37 -8.45
C CYS A 48 -8.48 13.65 -8.01
N THR A 49 -7.51 13.03 -8.67
CA THR A 49 -6.11 13.14 -8.32
C THR A 49 -5.31 13.65 -9.50
N LYS A 50 -4.26 14.43 -9.22
CA LYS A 50 -3.20 14.67 -10.19
C LYS A 50 -2.35 13.40 -10.31
N ARG A 51 -1.58 13.28 -11.38
CA ARG A 51 -0.57 12.22 -11.56
C ARG A 51 0.41 12.23 -10.38
N HIS A 52 0.55 11.10 -9.68
CA HIS A 52 1.41 10.98 -8.48
C HIS A 52 1.82 9.52 -8.21
N ARG A 53 2.72 9.36 -7.22
CA ARG A 53 3.00 8.10 -6.52
C ARG A 53 2.82 8.33 -5.03
N ASP A 54 2.45 7.29 -4.31
CA ASP A 54 2.39 7.34 -2.84
C ASP A 54 3.75 6.98 -2.24
N PHE A 55 4.74 7.85 -2.41
CA PHE A 55 6.14 7.58 -2.01
C PHE A 55 6.33 7.23 -0.52
N GLY A 56 5.36 7.58 0.34
CA GLY A 56 5.37 7.23 1.76
C GLY A 56 5.03 5.77 2.06
N ASN A 57 4.37 5.06 1.14
CA ASN A 57 3.97 3.67 1.31
C ASN A 57 5.15 2.70 1.18
N LEU A 58 4.98 1.46 1.61
CA LEU A 58 5.95 0.42 1.33
C LEU A 58 6.09 0.27 -0.19
N ALA A 59 7.31 0.36 -0.73
CA ALA A 59 7.56 0.37 -2.16
C ALA A 59 6.88 -0.81 -2.88
N VAL A 60 7.17 -2.04 -2.45
CA VAL A 60 6.55 -3.26 -2.99
C VAL A 60 5.18 -3.57 -2.39
N GLY A 61 4.73 -2.75 -1.44
CA GLY A 61 3.46 -2.91 -0.77
C GLY A 61 2.29 -2.54 -1.67
N TRP A 62 1.16 -3.21 -1.46
CA TRP A 62 -0.05 -2.96 -2.24
C TRP A 62 -1.05 -2.14 -1.43
N CYS A 63 -1.70 -1.20 -2.11
CA CYS A 63 -2.77 -0.38 -1.58
C CYS A 63 -4.08 -0.83 -2.19
N SER A 64 -5.14 -0.87 -1.37
CA SER A 64 -6.49 -1.13 -1.84
C SER A 64 -7.16 0.20 -2.15
N ILE A 65 -7.76 0.32 -3.33
CA ILE A 65 -8.55 1.48 -3.74
C ILE A 65 -9.93 0.98 -4.13
N THR A 66 -10.97 1.51 -3.50
CA THR A 66 -12.36 1.23 -3.82
C THR A 66 -13.03 2.51 -4.33
N ALA A 67 -13.56 2.49 -5.55
CA ALA A 67 -14.40 3.58 -6.05
C ALA A 67 -15.80 3.49 -5.42
N LEU A 68 -16.33 4.63 -5.00
CA LEU A 68 -17.64 4.75 -4.35
C LEU A 68 -18.43 5.90 -5.00
N GLY A 69 -19.73 5.95 -4.74
CA GLY A 69 -20.62 7.00 -5.24
C GLY A 69 -21.49 6.53 -6.40
N ASN A 70 -21.99 7.48 -7.19
CA ASN A 70 -22.85 7.25 -8.34
C ASN A 70 -22.35 8.11 -9.50
N PHE A 71 -21.73 7.44 -10.48
CA PHE A 71 -21.17 8.05 -11.68
C PHE A 71 -21.14 7.01 -12.81
N ASN A 72 -21.19 7.46 -14.05
CA ASN A 72 -21.07 6.62 -15.23
C ASN A 72 -19.58 6.30 -15.51
N PRO A 73 -19.14 5.05 -15.30
CA PRO A 73 -17.74 4.69 -15.47
C PRO A 73 -17.29 4.56 -16.93
N ASP A 74 -18.20 4.67 -17.89
CA ASP A 74 -17.86 4.77 -19.32
C ASP A 74 -17.55 6.22 -19.75
N LEU A 75 -17.95 7.21 -18.93
CA LEU A 75 -17.80 8.64 -19.24
C LEU A 75 -16.82 9.37 -18.31
N GLY A 76 -16.28 8.72 -17.27
CA GLY A 76 -15.40 9.36 -16.31
C GLY A 76 -15.00 8.47 -15.14
N GLY A 77 -14.23 9.03 -14.21
CA GLY A 77 -13.80 8.33 -13.00
C GLY A 77 -12.78 7.19 -13.20
N HIS A 78 -12.30 6.98 -14.43
CA HIS A 78 -11.27 6.01 -14.80
C HIS A 78 -10.01 6.13 -13.94
N LEU A 79 -9.36 5.00 -13.70
CA LEU A 79 -8.04 4.93 -13.08
C LEU A 79 -6.98 4.82 -14.20
N ILE A 80 -5.93 5.63 -14.13
CA ILE A 80 -4.82 5.59 -15.08
C ILE A 80 -3.59 5.07 -14.33
N LEU A 81 -2.97 4.03 -14.89
CA LEU A 81 -1.67 3.52 -14.47
C LEU A 81 -0.65 3.89 -15.55
N TRP A 82 0.04 5.01 -15.34
CA TRP A 82 0.83 5.69 -16.37
C TRP A 82 2.02 4.85 -16.83
N ASP A 83 2.77 4.28 -15.88
CA ASP A 83 3.95 3.45 -16.17
C ASP A 83 3.57 2.19 -16.98
N LEU A 84 2.34 1.70 -16.82
CA LEU A 84 1.82 0.53 -17.54
C LEU A 84 1.10 0.89 -18.84
N LYS A 85 0.93 2.18 -19.15
CA LYS A 85 0.13 2.69 -20.28
C LYS A 85 -1.31 2.14 -20.29
N LEU A 86 -1.91 2.00 -19.11
CA LEU A 86 -3.27 1.47 -18.95
C LEU A 86 -4.25 2.56 -18.50
N VAL A 87 -5.40 2.60 -19.17
CA VAL A 87 -6.60 3.31 -18.72
C VAL A 87 -7.63 2.26 -18.34
N ILE A 88 -7.99 2.22 -17.06
CA ILE A 88 -8.86 1.22 -16.49
C ILE A 88 -10.22 1.86 -16.24
N ARG A 89 -11.24 1.30 -16.89
CA ARG A 89 -12.63 1.55 -16.51
C ARG A 89 -12.84 1.09 -15.06
N PHE A 90 -13.18 2.02 -14.17
CA PHE A 90 -13.20 1.77 -12.73
C PHE A 90 -14.56 2.14 -12.12
N PRO A 91 -15.52 1.19 -12.11
CA PRO A 91 -16.91 1.47 -11.73
C PRO A 91 -17.10 1.67 -10.22
N PRO A 92 -18.19 2.37 -9.81
CA PRO A 92 -18.59 2.40 -8.40
C PRO A 92 -18.72 0.99 -7.84
N GLY A 93 -18.20 0.78 -6.62
CA GLY A 93 -18.15 -0.52 -5.96
C GLY A 93 -16.94 -1.38 -6.34
N ALA A 94 -16.22 -1.08 -7.42
CA ALA A 94 -15.02 -1.84 -7.77
C ALA A 94 -13.86 -1.53 -6.82
N THR A 95 -13.05 -2.56 -6.58
CA THR A 95 -11.81 -2.46 -5.81
C THR A 95 -10.64 -2.96 -6.63
N ILE A 96 -9.53 -2.25 -6.59
CA ILE A 96 -8.26 -2.64 -7.20
C ILE A 96 -7.14 -2.60 -6.16
N LEU A 97 -6.17 -3.50 -6.31
CA LEU A 97 -4.92 -3.46 -5.57
C LEU A 97 -3.80 -3.00 -6.50
N ILE A 98 -3.02 -2.01 -6.09
CA ILE A 98 -1.87 -1.53 -6.86
C ILE A 98 -0.65 -1.30 -5.96
N PRO A 99 0.58 -1.51 -6.45
CA PRO A 99 1.80 -1.04 -5.79
C PRO A 99 1.95 0.48 -5.95
N SER A 100 1.15 1.25 -5.21
CA SER A 100 0.94 2.69 -5.44
C SER A 100 2.18 3.57 -5.21
N ALA A 101 3.19 3.03 -4.49
CA ALA A 101 4.49 3.68 -4.32
C ALA A 101 5.41 3.52 -5.55
N LEU A 102 5.22 2.47 -6.36
CA LEU A 102 6.03 2.19 -7.55
C LEU A 102 5.37 2.68 -8.83
N ILE A 103 4.07 2.48 -8.97
CA ILE A 103 3.34 2.82 -10.19
C ILE A 103 2.77 4.22 -10.06
N GLU A 104 3.15 5.07 -11.00
CA GLU A 104 2.56 6.39 -11.14
C GLU A 104 1.12 6.29 -11.63
N HIS A 105 0.20 6.92 -10.91
CA HIS A 105 -1.22 6.76 -11.13
C HIS A 105 -2.00 8.06 -10.87
N SER A 106 -3.22 8.08 -11.39
CA SER A 106 -4.21 9.12 -11.15
C SER A 106 -5.60 8.60 -11.46
N ASN A 107 -6.63 9.33 -11.08
CA ASN A 107 -7.98 9.12 -11.58
C ASN A 107 -8.51 10.39 -12.23
N VAL A 108 -9.41 10.23 -13.20
CA VAL A 108 -9.98 11.35 -13.94
C VAL A 108 -11.28 11.85 -13.32
N SER A 109 -11.70 13.05 -13.72
CA SER A 109 -12.97 13.65 -13.33
C SER A 109 -14.17 12.84 -13.81
N ILE A 110 -15.31 13.12 -13.20
CA ILE A 110 -16.63 12.58 -13.54
C ILE A 110 -17.50 13.69 -14.16
N GLN A 111 -18.66 13.34 -14.72
CA GLN A 111 -19.58 14.29 -15.32
C GLN A 111 -20.19 15.25 -14.28
N GLN A 112 -20.80 16.33 -14.76
CA GLN A 112 -21.52 17.27 -13.89
C GLN A 112 -22.73 16.59 -13.25
N GLY A 113 -22.98 16.88 -11.97
CA GLY A 113 -24.08 16.25 -11.21
C GLY A 113 -23.76 14.85 -10.65
N GLU A 114 -22.67 14.22 -11.10
CA GLU A 114 -22.22 12.93 -10.56
C GLU A 114 -21.41 13.10 -9.26
N VAL A 115 -21.34 12.01 -8.49
CA VAL A 115 -20.62 11.93 -7.21
C VAL A 115 -19.64 10.75 -7.25
N ARG A 116 -18.38 11.01 -6.90
CA ARG A 116 -17.35 9.98 -6.75
C ARG A 116 -16.60 10.18 -5.45
N HIS A 117 -16.61 9.13 -4.65
CA HIS A 117 -15.76 9.00 -3.47
C HIS A 117 -14.75 7.89 -3.71
N SER A 118 -13.75 7.81 -2.85
CA SER A 118 -12.88 6.64 -2.81
C SER A 118 -12.53 6.28 -1.38
N PHE A 119 -12.52 4.98 -1.10
CA PHE A 119 -11.95 4.44 0.12
C PHE A 119 -10.62 3.77 -0.22
N THR A 120 -9.56 4.16 0.47
CA THR A 120 -8.22 3.63 0.25
C THR A 120 -7.67 3.04 1.53
N GLN A 121 -6.94 1.92 1.43
CA GLN A 121 -6.23 1.31 2.55
C GLN A 121 -4.77 1.09 2.16
N TYR A 122 -3.86 1.48 3.05
CA TYR A 122 -2.42 1.49 2.77
C TYR A 122 -1.61 1.38 4.07
N THR A 123 -0.31 1.10 3.95
CA THR A 123 0.62 1.09 5.08
C THR A 123 1.88 1.83 4.69
N ALA A 124 2.25 2.82 5.51
CA ALA A 124 3.48 3.58 5.32
C ALA A 124 4.72 2.66 5.41
N GLY A 125 5.66 2.83 4.49
CA GLY A 125 6.93 2.10 4.48
C GLY A 125 7.77 2.35 5.74
N GLY A 126 7.53 3.49 6.40
CA GLY A 126 8.16 3.85 7.68
C GLY A 126 7.84 2.86 8.81
N LEU A 127 6.65 2.27 8.84
CA LEU A 127 6.27 1.31 9.89
C LEU A 127 7.08 0.01 9.79
N PHE A 128 7.32 -0.47 8.57
CA PHE A 128 8.16 -1.65 8.35
C PHE A 128 9.62 -1.39 8.76
N ARG A 129 10.14 -0.19 8.44
CA ARG A 129 11.47 0.22 8.88
C ARG A 129 11.57 0.34 10.40
N TRP A 130 10.54 0.91 11.03
CA TRP A 130 10.44 1.01 12.49
C TRP A 130 10.56 -0.36 13.16
N ILE A 131 9.83 -1.36 12.67
CA ILE A 131 9.93 -2.75 13.15
C ILE A 131 11.34 -3.30 12.95
N SER A 132 11.92 -3.14 11.74
CA SER A 132 13.28 -3.64 11.46
C SER A 132 14.38 -2.99 12.32
N GLN A 133 14.10 -1.80 12.85
CA GLN A 133 15.00 -0.98 13.66
C GLN A 133 14.69 -1.10 15.15
N ASP A 134 14.10 -2.22 15.58
CA ASP A 134 13.75 -2.52 16.98
C ASP A 134 12.89 -1.43 17.63
N TYR A 135 11.97 -0.86 16.84
CA TYR A 135 11.06 0.21 17.25
C TYR A 135 11.79 1.50 17.65
N MET A 136 12.83 1.85 16.89
CA MET A 136 13.62 3.07 17.05
C MET A 136 13.66 3.88 15.76
N THR A 137 13.97 5.16 15.87
CA THR A 137 14.28 5.98 14.69
C THR A 137 15.56 5.44 14.04
N LYS A 138 15.72 5.68 12.73
CA LYS A 138 16.96 5.32 12.03
C LYS A 138 18.20 5.89 12.73
N GLU A 139 18.10 7.13 13.20
CA GLU A 139 19.19 7.81 13.90
C GLU A 139 19.56 7.09 15.20
N THR A 140 18.57 6.82 16.06
CA THR A 140 18.80 6.09 17.31
C THR A 140 19.34 4.68 17.04
N PHE A 141 18.75 3.95 16.09
CA PHE A 141 19.23 2.63 15.72
C PHE A 141 20.71 2.65 15.29
N LEU A 142 21.11 3.58 14.42
CA LEU A 142 22.50 3.67 13.97
C LEU A 142 23.46 4.12 15.08
N ALA A 143 22.99 4.85 16.08
CA ALA A 143 23.79 5.26 17.22
C ALA A 143 23.98 4.13 18.25
N THR A 144 22.98 3.26 18.45
CA THR A 144 22.95 2.29 19.55
C THR A 144 23.14 0.83 19.13
N ALA A 145 22.92 0.49 17.85
CA ALA A 145 23.05 -0.88 17.37
C ALA A 145 24.50 -1.39 17.45
N SER A 146 24.67 -2.71 17.61
CA SER A 146 25.98 -3.35 17.47
C SER A 146 26.51 -3.23 16.03
N GLU A 147 27.82 -3.35 15.85
CA GLU A 147 28.44 -3.32 14.52
C GLU A 147 27.89 -4.45 13.61
N GLU A 148 27.61 -5.62 14.18
CA GLU A 148 26.95 -6.72 13.46
C GLU A 148 25.55 -6.32 12.94
N ARG A 149 24.73 -5.66 13.79
CA ARG A 149 23.41 -5.18 13.40
C ARG A 149 23.50 -4.10 12.30
N LYS A 150 24.47 -3.20 12.39
CA LYS A 150 24.72 -2.18 11.36
C LYS A 150 25.16 -2.81 10.05
N ALA A 151 26.08 -3.78 10.08
CA ALA A 151 26.53 -4.50 8.90
C ALA A 151 25.36 -5.21 8.19
N ARG A 152 24.53 -5.93 8.96
CA ARG A 152 23.31 -6.54 8.42
C ARG A 152 22.37 -5.49 7.83
N TYR A 153 22.10 -4.40 8.54
CA TYR A 153 21.27 -3.32 8.00
C TYR A 153 21.79 -2.78 6.66
N GLN A 154 23.10 -2.59 6.49
CA GLN A 154 23.68 -2.13 5.22
C GLN A 154 23.48 -3.16 4.10
N GLU A 155 23.66 -4.44 4.38
CA GLU A 155 23.42 -5.54 3.43
C GLU A 155 21.94 -5.60 3.01
N GLU A 156 21.01 -5.49 3.97
CA GLU A 156 19.57 -5.44 3.70
C GLU A 156 19.20 -4.24 2.82
N GLN A 157 19.88 -3.11 3.00
CA GLN A 157 19.67 -1.93 2.19
C GLN A 157 20.19 -2.11 0.76
N ALA A 158 21.36 -2.72 0.59
CA ALA A 158 21.94 -3.01 -0.72
C ALA A 158 21.06 -3.98 -1.54
N THR A 159 20.48 -4.97 -0.88
CA THR A 159 19.65 -6.03 -1.49
C THR A 159 18.15 -5.75 -1.44
N ARG A 160 17.72 -4.57 -0.96
CA ARG A 160 16.30 -4.28 -0.70
C ARG A 160 15.42 -4.44 -1.94
N TRP A 161 15.93 -4.01 -3.10
CA TRP A 161 15.17 -4.09 -4.35
C TRP A 161 14.96 -5.54 -4.79
N GLU A 162 15.99 -6.40 -4.66
CA GLU A 162 15.93 -7.83 -5.00
C GLU A 162 14.93 -8.56 -4.12
N ARG A 163 15.05 -8.35 -2.79
CA ARG A 163 14.11 -8.93 -1.82
C ARG A 163 12.70 -8.46 -2.07
N GLY A 164 12.52 -7.17 -2.38
CA GLY A 164 11.23 -6.62 -2.75
C GLY A 164 10.64 -7.29 -4.00
N MET A 165 11.46 -7.51 -5.03
CA MET A 165 11.02 -8.19 -6.25
C MET A 165 10.58 -9.63 -5.98
N GLN A 166 11.30 -10.36 -5.14
CA GLN A 166 10.98 -11.74 -4.74
C GLN A 166 9.66 -11.86 -3.97
N MET A 167 9.14 -10.76 -3.42
CA MET A 167 7.83 -10.75 -2.75
C MET A 167 6.65 -10.73 -3.73
N PHE A 168 6.84 -10.34 -4.99
CA PHE A 168 5.76 -10.45 -5.97
C PHE A 168 5.43 -11.92 -6.23
N SER A 169 4.15 -12.25 -6.15
CA SER A 169 3.66 -13.62 -6.32
C SER A 169 3.56 -13.97 -7.80
N MET A 170 4.00 -15.16 -8.15
CA MET A 170 3.79 -15.79 -9.46
C MET A 170 2.47 -16.55 -9.46
N ILE A 171 2.01 -16.97 -10.65
CA ILE A 171 0.76 -17.75 -10.76
C ILE A 171 0.82 -19.01 -9.89
N ASP A 172 1.97 -19.68 -9.86
CA ASP A 172 2.17 -20.90 -9.06
C ASP A 172 2.15 -20.66 -7.54
N ASP A 173 2.25 -19.40 -7.09
CA ASP A 173 2.11 -19.04 -5.67
C ASP A 173 0.63 -18.88 -5.26
N LEU A 174 -0.30 -18.88 -6.22
CA LEU A 174 -1.73 -18.68 -5.97
C LEU A 174 -2.41 -20.04 -5.71
N GLN A 175 -3.22 -20.12 -4.65
CA GLN A 175 -4.02 -21.31 -4.29
C GLN A 175 -5.34 -21.37 -5.04
#